data_AF-A0A9E0IN13-F1
#
_entry.id   AF-A0A9E0IN13-F1
#
_cell.length_a   1.000
_cell.length_b   1.000
_cell.length_c   1.000
_cell.angle_alpha   90.00
_cell.angle_beta   90.00
_cell.angle_gamma   90.00
#
_symmetry.space_group_name_H-M   'P 1'
#
loop_
_entity.id
_entity.type
_entity.pdbx_description
1 polymer ?
#
loop_
_entity_poly.entity_id
_entity_poly.type
_entity_poly.pdbx_seq_one_letter_code
_entity_poly.pdbx_strand_id
1 'polypeptide(L)'
;MLLVAAGSGPAMGQDLAPAGLALTVYVNGAGGVVHAGTDDPAAMRSDIVALHGQQAIELPAFEGTRAEWTGMMACVQGHFAGLPVRIVDRAPAGADHLMIMVGGRPEHTGSTDGEWGRAPMAEGAVSPRGVAFAFSAAMRFERTAAMCQTVAHEVGHMLGLDHRQDCADLMNGNPCGLDGLAFTPSARRAMATAIAAHLGARLEVLEGDTPLDHVEAAPAEVDPAEGEPAEGDPAEAADAPLDPYHRGEPPAPLADADLTWGDPFGTLELEDAGQAEADAAAPAGCGAAQVDEPAPLRRPGRSWRHQADRADRADGRHVRWRVRVTVQARRRDAW
;
A
#
# COMPACT_ATOMS: atom_id res chain seq x y z
N MET A 1 40.36 -12.15 11.86
CA MET A 1 38.90 -12.09 11.78
C MET A 1 38.55 -10.65 11.48
N LEU A 2 38.23 -10.34 10.22
CA LEU A 2 38.07 -8.99 9.70
C LEU A 2 36.58 -8.62 9.78
N LEU A 3 36.20 -7.68 10.66
CA LEU A 3 34.84 -7.13 10.69
C LEU A 3 34.75 -6.04 9.61
N VAL A 4 33.97 -6.30 8.56
CA VAL A 4 33.60 -5.27 7.58
C VAL A 4 32.38 -4.54 8.14
N ALA A 5 32.56 -3.28 8.53
CA ALA A 5 31.45 -2.40 8.91
C ALA A 5 30.62 -2.09 7.65
N ALA A 6 29.33 -2.44 7.68
CA ALA A 6 28.40 -2.04 6.64
C ALA A 6 28.18 -0.53 6.71
N GLY A 7 28.71 0.20 5.73
CA GLY A 7 28.50 1.63 5.60
C GLY A 7 27.02 1.95 5.38
N SER A 8 26.45 2.78 6.25
CA SER A 8 25.13 3.35 6.06
C SER A 8 25.16 4.27 4.83
N GLY A 9 24.52 3.84 3.74
CA GLY A 9 24.35 4.68 2.56
C GLY A 9 23.59 5.98 2.88
N PRO A 10 23.80 7.06 2.10
CA PRO A 10 23.10 8.32 2.32
C PRO A 10 21.60 8.09 2.21
N ALA A 11 20.86 8.47 3.26
CA ALA A 11 19.41 8.51 3.23
C ALA A 11 18.99 9.38 2.04
N MET A 12 18.38 8.76 1.02
CA MET A 12 17.87 9.50 -0.13
C MET A 12 16.97 10.62 0.37
N GLY A 13 17.29 11.84 -0.04
CA GLY A 13 16.66 13.07 0.44
C GLY A 13 15.15 12.98 0.36
N GLN A 14 14.52 12.82 1.52
CA GLN A 14 13.14 13.23 1.67
C GLN A 14 13.17 14.75 1.62
N ASP A 15 12.92 15.29 0.42
CA ASP A 15 12.59 16.70 0.25
C ASP A 15 11.48 16.99 1.25
N LEU A 16 11.86 17.64 2.35
CA LEU A 16 10.98 17.93 3.47
C LEU A 16 9.95 18.93 2.93
N ALA A 17 8.82 18.42 2.45
CA ALA A 17 7.61 19.23 2.41
C ALA A 17 7.51 19.93 3.78
N PRO A 18 7.26 21.25 3.81
CA PRO A 18 7.18 21.99 5.06
C PRO A 18 6.34 21.22 6.07
N ALA A 19 6.88 21.00 7.27
CA ALA A 19 6.18 20.27 8.32
C ALA A 19 4.76 20.84 8.48
N GLY A 20 3.75 20.00 8.22
CA GLY A 20 2.33 20.39 8.25
C GLY A 20 1.61 20.41 6.91
N LEU A 21 2.28 20.15 5.78
CA LEU A 21 1.64 20.12 4.45
C LEU A 21 1.46 18.72 3.85
N ALA A 22 1.74 17.67 4.61
CA ALA A 22 1.60 16.29 4.16
C ALA A 22 0.66 15.50 5.07
N LEU A 23 -0.28 14.78 4.46
CA LEU A 23 -1.10 13.79 5.15
C LEU A 23 -0.22 12.63 5.58
N THR A 24 -0.23 12.29 6.87
CA THR A 24 0.58 11.18 7.39
C THR A 24 -0.23 9.89 7.37
N VAL A 25 0.36 8.82 6.84
CA VAL A 25 -0.18 7.46 6.91
C VAL A 25 0.78 6.62 7.72
N TYR A 26 0.28 6.09 8.83
CA TYR A 26 1.00 5.16 9.69
C TYR A 26 0.72 3.72 9.26
N VAL A 27 1.77 2.98 8.93
CA VAL A 27 1.70 1.55 8.64
C VAL A 27 2.09 0.79 9.90
N ASN A 28 1.11 0.22 10.59
CA ASN A 28 1.29 -0.47 11.87
C ASN A 28 1.50 -1.98 11.65
N GLY A 29 2.73 -2.45 11.80
CA GLY A 29 3.07 -3.88 11.74
C GLY A 29 3.09 -4.60 13.08
N ALA A 30 2.86 -3.89 14.18
CA ALA A 30 2.95 -4.46 15.53
C ALA A 30 1.67 -5.21 15.96
N GLY A 31 0.58 -5.10 15.19
CA GLY A 31 -0.73 -5.62 15.56
C GLY A 31 -1.36 -4.78 16.68
N GLY A 32 -2.27 -5.40 17.45
CA GLY A 32 -2.89 -4.80 18.63
C GLY A 32 -4.39 -5.06 18.73
N VAL A 33 -5.00 -4.51 19.78
CA VAL A 33 -6.46 -4.56 19.98
C VAL A 33 -7.10 -3.35 19.32
N VAL A 34 -8.03 -3.60 18.40
CA VAL A 34 -8.83 -2.55 17.75
C VAL A 34 -10.26 -2.63 18.25
N HIS A 35 -10.78 -1.52 18.73
CA HIS A 35 -12.14 -1.43 19.24
C HIS A 35 -13.11 -0.96 18.15
N ALA A 36 -14.37 -1.38 18.23
CA ALA A 36 -15.43 -0.85 17.40
C ALA A 36 -15.67 0.65 17.66
N GLY A 37 -15.87 1.43 16.60
CA GLY A 37 -16.27 2.83 16.72
C GLY A 37 -16.05 3.63 15.46
N THR A 38 -16.24 4.95 15.53
CA THR A 38 -15.73 5.84 14.48
C THR A 38 -14.21 5.71 14.43
N ASP A 39 -13.68 5.66 13.21
CA ASP A 39 -12.26 5.59 12.93
C ASP A 39 -11.45 6.63 13.74
N ASP A 40 -10.51 6.11 14.53
CA ASP A 40 -9.56 6.88 15.31
C ASP A 40 -8.29 6.03 15.53
N PRO A 41 -7.19 6.30 14.81
CA PRO A 41 -5.99 5.50 14.91
C PRO A 41 -5.22 5.74 16.20
N ALA A 42 -5.36 6.93 16.81
CA ALA A 42 -4.73 7.23 18.10
C ALA A 42 -5.42 6.48 19.26
N ALA A 43 -6.72 6.16 19.11
CA ALA A 43 -7.50 5.39 20.07
C ALA A 43 -7.67 3.91 19.66
N MET A 44 -7.03 3.46 18.57
CA MET A 44 -7.22 2.12 18.00
C MET A 44 -8.71 1.77 17.83
N ARG A 45 -9.49 2.66 17.20
CA ARG A 45 -10.91 2.45 16.89
C ARG A 45 -11.12 2.37 15.38
N SER A 46 -11.99 1.45 14.95
CA SER A 46 -12.34 1.33 13.54
C SER A 46 -13.83 1.05 13.33
N ASP A 47 -14.39 1.67 12.29
CA ASP A 47 -15.77 1.46 11.87
C ASP A 47 -15.97 0.10 11.21
N ILE A 48 -14.94 -0.43 10.54
CA ILE A 48 -14.90 -1.80 10.01
C ILE A 48 -15.19 -2.82 11.11
N VAL A 49 -14.60 -2.64 12.30
CA VAL A 49 -14.86 -3.55 13.44
C VAL A 49 -16.31 -3.42 13.91
N ALA A 50 -16.86 -2.20 13.91
CA ALA A 50 -18.26 -1.96 14.27
C ALA A 50 -19.25 -2.55 13.25
N LEU A 51 -18.92 -2.50 11.96
CA LEU A 51 -19.77 -2.96 10.86
C LEU A 51 -20.09 -4.47 10.94
N HIS A 52 -19.21 -5.26 11.56
CA HIS A 52 -19.40 -6.70 11.76
C HIS A 52 -19.97 -7.07 13.14
N GLY A 53 -20.43 -6.08 13.90
CA GLY A 53 -21.04 -6.31 15.22
C GLY A 53 -20.07 -6.75 16.31
N GLN A 54 -18.77 -6.79 16.03
CA GLN A 54 -17.72 -7.05 17.01
C GLN A 54 -17.55 -5.82 17.91
N GLN A 55 -17.13 -6.02 19.17
CA GLN A 55 -16.83 -4.92 20.09
C GLN A 55 -15.34 -4.54 20.06
N ALA A 56 -14.50 -5.54 19.84
CA ALA A 56 -13.07 -5.40 19.63
C ALA A 56 -12.55 -6.63 18.89
N ILE A 57 -11.39 -6.48 18.26
CA ILE A 57 -10.63 -7.55 17.64
C ILE A 57 -9.20 -7.49 18.15
N GLU A 58 -8.56 -8.64 18.31
CA GLU A 58 -7.11 -8.73 18.49
C GLU A 58 -6.52 -9.06 17.13
N LEU A 59 -5.74 -8.14 16.55
CA LEU A 59 -5.06 -8.35 15.30
C LEU A 59 -3.61 -8.78 15.59
N PRO A 60 -3.19 -9.99 15.20
CA PRO A 60 -1.81 -10.42 15.29
C PRO A 60 -0.86 -9.46 14.55
N ALA A 61 0.37 -9.36 15.02
CA ALA A 61 1.43 -8.61 14.35
C ALA A 61 1.75 -9.17 12.96
N PHE A 62 2.48 -8.40 12.16
CA PHE A 62 3.02 -8.84 10.88
C PHE A 62 3.90 -10.09 11.05
N GLU A 63 3.63 -11.12 10.24
CA GLU A 63 4.32 -12.43 10.31
C GLU A 63 5.57 -12.54 9.41
N GLY A 64 5.95 -11.46 8.72
CA GLY A 64 7.15 -11.44 7.91
C GLY A 64 8.42 -11.11 8.69
N THR A 65 9.56 -11.27 8.02
CA THR A 65 10.88 -10.87 8.49
C THR A 65 11.04 -9.35 8.44
N ARG A 66 12.06 -8.83 9.14
CA ARG A 66 12.42 -7.41 9.07
C ARG A 66 12.77 -6.97 7.64
N ALA A 67 13.45 -7.82 6.87
CA ALA A 67 13.80 -7.53 5.49
C ALA A 67 12.55 -7.38 4.60
N GLU A 68 11.56 -8.26 4.76
CA GLU A 68 10.27 -8.16 4.07
C GLU A 68 9.51 -6.89 4.49
N TRP A 69 9.49 -6.56 5.78
CA TRP A 69 8.89 -5.31 6.27
C TRP A 69 9.55 -4.08 5.63
N THR A 70 10.88 -4.00 5.65
CA THR A 70 11.62 -2.89 5.04
C THR A 70 11.37 -2.79 3.54
N GLY A 71 11.38 -3.92 2.82
CA GLY A 71 11.09 -3.97 1.39
C GLY A 71 9.67 -3.51 1.06
N MET A 72 8.69 -3.97 1.83
CA MET A 72 7.29 -3.56 1.71
C MET A 72 7.14 -2.05 1.95
N MET A 73 7.71 -1.52 3.04
CA MET A 73 7.65 -0.09 3.36
C MET A 73 8.25 0.79 2.26
N ALA A 74 9.42 0.40 1.73
CA ALA A 74 10.06 1.12 0.62
C ALA A 74 9.19 1.11 -0.65
N CYS A 75 8.56 -0.03 -0.95
CA CYS A 75 7.65 -0.18 -2.08
C CYS A 75 6.39 0.69 -1.92
N VAL A 76 5.75 0.69 -0.75
CA VAL A 76 4.58 1.55 -0.44
C VAL A 76 4.96 3.02 -0.58
N GLN A 77 6.10 3.43 -0.01
CA GLN A 77 6.62 4.80 -0.18
C GLN A 77 6.80 5.17 -1.66
N GLY A 78 7.28 4.24 -2.49
CA GLY A 78 7.41 4.40 -3.94
C GLY A 78 6.09 4.71 -4.64
N HIS A 79 5.00 4.02 -4.29
CA HIS A 79 3.68 4.27 -4.89
C HIS A 79 3.16 5.69 -4.62
N PHE A 80 3.45 6.25 -3.44
CA PHE A 80 3.00 7.59 -3.04
C PHE A 80 4.03 8.69 -3.30
N ALA A 81 5.20 8.36 -3.85
CA ALA A 81 6.24 9.34 -4.16
C ALA A 81 5.70 10.48 -5.05
N GLY A 82 5.94 11.73 -4.64
CA GLY A 82 5.47 12.92 -5.36
C GLY A 82 4.03 13.36 -5.04
N LEU A 83 3.32 12.66 -4.15
CA LEU A 83 2.09 13.14 -3.53
C LEU A 83 2.41 13.79 -2.17
N PRO A 84 1.57 14.72 -1.66
CA PRO A 84 1.70 15.28 -0.32
C PRO A 84 1.25 14.27 0.77
N VAL A 85 1.83 13.07 0.72
CA VAL A 85 1.58 11.95 1.63
C VAL A 85 2.89 11.49 2.22
N ARG A 86 2.92 11.28 3.54
CA ARG A 86 4.08 10.76 4.25
C ARG A 86 3.76 9.40 4.83
N ILE A 87 4.42 8.36 4.32
CA ILE A 87 4.28 6.99 4.81
C ILE A 87 5.33 6.75 5.90
N VAL A 88 4.87 6.37 7.10
CA VAL A 88 5.72 6.10 8.27
C VAL A 88 5.40 4.74 8.89
N ASP A 89 6.38 4.11 9.53
CA ASP A 89 6.24 2.85 10.27
C ASP A 89 6.31 3.04 11.80
N ARG A 90 6.33 4.30 12.25
CA ARG A 90 6.24 4.66 13.67
C ARG A 90 5.03 5.54 13.89
N ALA A 91 4.26 5.23 14.94
CA ALA A 91 3.08 5.98 15.30
C ALA A 91 3.43 7.48 15.49
N PRO A 92 2.77 8.40 14.78
CA PRO A 92 3.00 9.83 14.97
C PRO A 92 2.45 10.27 16.32
N ALA A 93 3.09 11.25 16.95
CA ALA A 93 2.66 11.78 18.25
C ALA A 93 1.31 12.56 18.21
N GLY A 94 0.80 12.85 17.02
CA GLY A 94 -0.44 13.60 16.81
C GLY A 94 -1.61 12.70 16.40
N ALA A 95 -2.83 13.16 16.69
CA ALA A 95 -4.06 12.44 16.37
C ALA A 95 -4.46 12.49 14.88
N ASP A 96 -3.86 13.39 14.10
CA ASP A 96 -4.23 13.64 12.71
C ASP A 96 -3.35 12.83 11.74
N HIS A 97 -3.73 11.56 11.57
CA HIS A 97 -3.11 10.64 10.62
C HIS A 97 -4.13 9.59 10.18
N LEU A 98 -3.82 8.92 9.08
CA LEU A 98 -4.47 7.67 8.70
C LEU A 98 -3.64 6.51 9.24
N MET A 99 -4.26 5.36 9.45
CA MET A 99 -3.56 4.14 9.84
C MET A 99 -3.97 2.97 8.95
N ILE A 100 -3.01 2.13 8.62
CA ILE A 100 -3.27 0.79 8.11
C ILE A 100 -2.55 -0.22 8.99
N MET A 101 -3.31 -1.19 9.50
CA MET A 101 -2.76 -2.28 10.29
C MET A 101 -2.40 -3.46 9.38
N VAL A 102 -1.17 -3.95 9.51
CA VAL A 102 -0.63 -5.03 8.69
C VAL A 102 -0.39 -6.24 9.59
N GLY A 103 -1.20 -7.28 9.43
CA GLY A 103 -1.18 -8.44 10.31
C GLY A 103 -2.44 -9.29 10.22
N GLY A 104 -2.46 -10.42 10.93
CA GLY A 104 -3.64 -11.27 11.04
C GLY A 104 -4.21 -11.81 9.73
N ARG A 105 -5.49 -12.19 9.79
CA ARG A 105 -6.31 -12.81 8.73
C ARG A 105 -7.67 -12.09 8.59
N PRO A 106 -8.38 -12.20 7.45
CA PRO A 106 -9.67 -11.53 7.23
C PRO A 106 -10.73 -11.85 8.28
N GLU A 107 -10.70 -13.04 8.87
CA GLU A 107 -11.73 -13.46 9.84
C GLU A 107 -11.68 -12.64 11.13
N HIS A 108 -10.52 -12.01 11.44
CA HIS A 108 -10.41 -11.12 12.59
C HIS A 108 -11.37 -9.95 12.47
N THR A 109 -11.57 -9.40 11.27
CA THR A 109 -12.52 -8.29 11.00
C THR A 109 -13.90 -8.79 10.55
N GLY A 110 -14.25 -10.06 10.80
CA GLY A 110 -15.53 -10.65 10.38
C GLY A 110 -15.68 -10.85 8.86
N SER A 111 -14.56 -10.80 8.13
CA SER A 111 -14.54 -10.94 6.66
C SER A 111 -14.30 -12.41 6.27
N THR A 112 -14.64 -12.79 5.05
CA THR A 112 -14.49 -14.17 4.57
C THR A 112 -13.07 -14.45 4.07
N ASP A 113 -12.70 -15.73 3.99
CA ASP A 113 -11.46 -16.16 3.33
C ASP A 113 -11.38 -15.57 1.91
N GLY A 114 -10.19 -15.12 1.51
CA GLY A 114 -9.91 -14.59 0.16
C GLY A 114 -9.75 -13.08 0.08
N GLU A 115 -10.13 -12.33 1.12
CA GLU A 115 -9.80 -10.90 1.21
C GLU A 115 -8.34 -10.70 1.62
N TRP A 116 -7.67 -9.71 1.04
CA TRP A 116 -6.28 -9.38 1.37
C TRP A 116 -6.16 -8.09 2.16
N GLY A 117 -7.12 -7.19 2.01
CA GLY A 117 -7.20 -5.94 2.76
C GLY A 117 -8.62 -5.43 2.82
N ARG A 118 -8.82 -4.41 3.65
CA ARG A 118 -10.08 -3.69 3.78
C ARG A 118 -9.84 -2.28 4.31
N ALA A 119 -10.47 -1.30 3.70
CA ALA A 119 -10.38 0.10 4.09
C ALA A 119 -11.76 0.77 4.16
N PRO A 120 -11.88 1.84 4.98
CA PRO A 120 -13.03 2.73 4.91
C PRO A 120 -13.00 3.46 3.56
N MET A 121 -14.13 3.43 2.84
CA MET A 121 -14.26 4.11 1.55
C MET A 121 -14.82 5.52 1.73
N ALA A 122 -14.14 6.52 1.18
CA ALA A 122 -14.63 7.89 1.08
C ALA A 122 -14.53 8.38 -0.37
N GLU A 123 -15.43 7.93 -1.25
CA GLU A 123 -15.38 8.24 -2.69
C GLU A 123 -15.11 9.74 -2.97
N GLY A 124 -13.96 10.03 -3.57
CA GLY A 124 -13.54 11.40 -3.92
C GLY A 124 -13.06 12.27 -2.76
N ALA A 125 -12.95 11.75 -1.54
CA ALA A 125 -12.49 12.46 -0.35
C ALA A 125 -11.49 11.63 0.46
N VAL A 126 -10.68 12.29 1.29
CA VAL A 126 -9.86 11.57 2.27
C VAL A 126 -10.76 11.09 3.41
N SER A 127 -10.70 9.81 3.76
CA SER A 127 -11.33 9.24 4.96
C SER A 127 -10.70 9.87 6.20
N PRO A 128 -11.37 10.77 6.93
CA PRO A 128 -10.75 11.46 8.04
C PRO A 128 -10.36 10.47 9.14
N ARG A 129 -9.07 10.42 9.47
CA ARG A 129 -8.53 9.50 10.49
C ARG A 129 -8.84 8.01 10.20
N GLY A 130 -8.96 7.65 8.92
CA GLY A 130 -9.31 6.29 8.51
C GLY A 130 -8.40 5.20 9.10
N VAL A 131 -8.99 4.04 9.43
CA VAL A 131 -8.26 2.85 9.89
C VAL A 131 -8.55 1.68 8.94
N ALA A 132 -7.53 1.29 8.16
CA ALA A 132 -7.58 0.16 7.24
C ALA A 132 -6.82 -1.07 7.77
N PHE A 133 -6.98 -2.20 7.08
CA PHE A 133 -6.37 -3.49 7.40
C PHE A 133 -5.76 -4.13 6.15
N ALA A 134 -4.60 -4.76 6.29
CA ALA A 134 -3.99 -5.64 5.30
C ALA A 134 -3.55 -6.95 5.97
N PHE A 135 -4.08 -8.07 5.49
CA PHE A 135 -4.06 -9.36 6.19
C PHE A 135 -2.85 -10.22 5.80
N SER A 136 -1.75 -10.08 6.53
CA SER A 136 -0.48 -10.74 6.17
C SER A 136 -0.49 -12.25 6.21
N ALA A 137 -1.28 -12.86 7.09
CA ALA A 137 -1.36 -14.32 7.19
C ALA A 137 -2.23 -14.93 6.07
N ALA A 138 -2.97 -14.11 5.30
CA ALA A 138 -3.64 -14.57 4.09
C ALA A 138 -2.68 -14.73 2.89
N MET A 139 -1.49 -14.13 2.95
CA MET A 139 -0.53 -14.10 1.84
C MET A 139 0.59 -15.14 2.01
N ARG A 140 0.62 -16.13 1.11
CA ARG A 140 1.58 -17.25 1.13
C ARG A 140 2.69 -17.16 0.09
N PHE A 141 2.51 -16.39 -0.98
CA PHE A 141 3.47 -16.27 -2.08
C PHE A 141 3.78 -14.80 -2.34
N GLU A 142 5.01 -14.50 -2.77
CA GLU A 142 5.47 -13.14 -3.11
C GLU A 142 5.08 -12.07 -2.08
N ARG A 143 5.14 -12.46 -0.81
CA ARG A 143 4.55 -11.72 0.32
C ARG A 143 4.91 -10.24 0.32
N THR A 144 6.16 -9.89 0.02
CA THR A 144 6.59 -8.48 0.01
C THR A 144 5.90 -7.66 -1.09
N ALA A 145 5.83 -8.18 -2.31
CA ALA A 145 5.22 -7.49 -3.44
C ALA A 145 3.69 -7.45 -3.31
N ALA A 146 3.06 -8.59 -3.01
CA ALA A 146 1.62 -8.68 -2.78
C ALA A 146 1.19 -7.76 -1.62
N MET A 147 1.92 -7.78 -0.50
CA MET A 147 1.60 -6.91 0.63
C MET A 147 1.80 -5.43 0.32
N CYS A 148 2.86 -5.09 -0.42
CA CYS A 148 3.05 -3.71 -0.87
C CYS A 148 1.84 -3.21 -1.67
N GLN A 149 1.38 -4.01 -2.63
CA GLN A 149 0.25 -3.67 -3.47
C GLN A 149 -1.05 -3.55 -2.66
N THR A 150 -1.34 -4.52 -1.79
CA THR A 150 -2.52 -4.45 -0.91
C THR A 150 -2.48 -3.24 0.01
N VAL A 151 -1.37 -2.99 0.71
CA VAL A 151 -1.24 -1.82 1.58
C VAL A 151 -1.45 -0.54 0.79
N ALA A 152 -0.84 -0.41 -0.39
CA ALA A 152 -1.02 0.77 -1.22
C ALA A 152 -2.46 0.89 -1.78
N HIS A 153 -3.11 -0.21 -2.15
CA HIS A 153 -4.51 -0.25 -2.59
C HIS A 153 -5.46 0.26 -1.50
N GLU A 154 -5.35 -0.29 -0.28
CA GLU A 154 -6.18 0.10 0.86
C GLU A 154 -5.93 1.55 1.29
N VAL A 155 -4.69 2.02 1.25
CA VAL A 155 -4.39 3.45 1.44
C VAL A 155 -5.02 4.29 0.34
N GLY A 156 -5.03 3.82 -0.91
CA GLY A 156 -5.73 4.45 -2.03
C GLY A 156 -7.22 4.71 -1.73
N HIS A 157 -7.92 3.73 -1.15
CA HIS A 157 -9.30 3.91 -0.69
C HIS A 157 -9.46 5.02 0.35
N MET A 158 -8.59 5.05 1.37
CA MET A 158 -8.60 6.12 2.38
C MET A 158 -8.26 7.50 1.79
N LEU A 159 -7.61 7.55 0.63
CA LEU A 159 -7.32 8.76 -0.13
C LEU A 159 -8.38 9.08 -1.21
N GLY A 160 -9.52 8.40 -1.15
CA GLY A 160 -10.71 8.69 -1.93
C GLY A 160 -10.77 8.05 -3.29
N LEU A 161 -9.95 7.02 -3.54
CA LEU A 161 -10.09 6.19 -4.73
C LEU A 161 -11.14 5.10 -4.53
N ASP A 162 -11.92 4.87 -5.57
CA ASP A 162 -12.75 3.68 -5.71
C ASP A 162 -12.05 2.69 -6.64
N HIS A 163 -12.53 1.44 -6.63
CA HIS A 163 -12.10 0.43 -7.57
C HIS A 163 -12.24 0.92 -9.02
N ARG A 164 -11.29 0.48 -9.83
CA ARG A 164 -11.27 0.72 -11.27
C ARG A 164 -11.35 -0.59 -12.02
N GLN A 165 -11.74 -0.49 -13.28
CA GLN A 165 -11.86 -1.61 -14.20
C GLN A 165 -10.75 -1.53 -15.24
N ASP A 166 -9.53 -1.22 -14.79
CA ASP A 166 -8.33 -1.10 -15.61
C ASP A 166 -7.23 -1.97 -15.01
N CYS A 167 -6.88 -3.06 -15.69
CA CYS A 167 -5.86 -3.99 -15.25
C CYS A 167 -4.47 -3.37 -15.05
N ALA A 168 -4.21 -2.16 -15.56
CA ALA A 168 -2.97 -1.45 -15.33
C ALA A 168 -2.99 -0.57 -14.06
N ASP A 169 -4.17 -0.39 -13.44
CA ASP A 169 -4.34 0.42 -12.24
C ASP A 169 -4.19 -0.43 -10.97
N LEU A 170 -3.44 0.07 -10.01
CA LEU A 170 -3.36 -0.52 -8.67
C LEU A 170 -4.73 -0.60 -7.99
N MET A 171 -5.65 0.32 -8.30
CA MET A 171 -7.03 0.27 -7.79
C MET A 171 -7.94 -0.68 -8.56
N ASN A 172 -7.42 -1.58 -9.39
CA ASN A 172 -8.24 -2.53 -10.10
C ASN A 172 -8.92 -3.51 -9.14
N GLY A 173 -10.26 -3.58 -9.17
CA GLY A 173 -11.04 -4.47 -8.31
C GLY A 173 -11.14 -5.91 -8.80
N ASN A 174 -10.64 -6.20 -10.02
CA ASN A 174 -10.68 -7.53 -10.62
C ASN A 174 -9.30 -8.19 -10.64
N PRO A 175 -9.20 -9.53 -10.65
CA PRO A 175 -7.92 -10.21 -10.81
C PRO A 175 -7.38 -9.98 -12.23
N CYS A 176 -6.33 -9.17 -12.37
CA CYS A 176 -5.61 -8.97 -13.64
C CYS A 176 -4.14 -9.42 -13.59
N GLY A 177 -3.79 -10.30 -12.65
CA GLY A 177 -2.39 -10.60 -12.32
C GLY A 177 -1.77 -9.51 -11.45
N LEU A 178 -0.68 -9.83 -10.76
CA LEU A 178 -0.01 -8.93 -9.81
C LEU A 178 1.15 -8.15 -10.43
N ASP A 179 1.45 -8.35 -11.71
CA ASP A 179 2.66 -7.81 -12.31
C ASP A 179 2.55 -6.30 -12.58
N GLY A 180 3.32 -5.51 -11.83
CA GLY A 180 3.63 -4.13 -12.18
C GLY A 180 2.48 -3.12 -12.01
N LEU A 181 1.51 -3.41 -11.14
CA LEU A 181 0.41 -2.48 -10.87
C LEU A 181 0.94 -1.18 -10.25
N ALA A 182 0.56 -0.05 -10.82
CA ALA A 182 0.82 1.28 -10.29
C ALA A 182 -0.47 2.11 -10.35
N PHE A 183 -0.58 3.14 -9.52
CA PHE A 183 -1.65 4.10 -9.69
C PHE A 183 -1.55 4.76 -11.06
N THR A 184 -2.60 4.63 -11.89
CA THR A 184 -2.65 5.31 -13.18
C THR A 184 -2.54 6.83 -12.99
N PRO A 185 -2.16 7.60 -14.02
CA PRO A 185 -2.13 9.05 -13.94
C PRO A 185 -3.46 9.66 -13.46
N SER A 186 -4.60 9.10 -13.88
CA SER A 186 -5.92 9.56 -13.44
C SER A 186 -6.23 9.21 -11.98
N ALA A 187 -5.74 8.07 -11.46
CA ALA A 187 -5.84 7.73 -10.03
C ALA A 187 -4.99 8.67 -9.18
N ARG A 188 -3.74 8.93 -9.61
CA ARG A 188 -2.86 9.88 -8.92
C ARG A 188 -3.43 11.29 -8.88
N ARG A 189 -4.04 11.77 -9.97
CA ARG A 189 -4.73 13.07 -10.00
C ARG A 189 -5.92 13.13 -9.04
N ALA A 190 -6.72 12.06 -8.98
CA ALA A 190 -7.85 11.96 -8.07
C ALA A 190 -7.38 12.01 -6.59
N MET A 191 -6.37 11.23 -6.21
CA MET A 191 -5.77 11.31 -4.88
C MET A 191 -5.23 12.70 -4.56
N ALA A 192 -4.44 13.29 -5.47
CA ALA A 192 -3.88 14.62 -5.25
C ALA A 192 -4.97 15.68 -5.02
N THR A 193 -6.10 15.55 -5.71
CA THR A 193 -7.28 16.42 -5.55
C THR A 193 -7.94 16.22 -4.19
N ALA A 194 -8.19 14.97 -3.80
CA ALA A 194 -8.78 14.63 -2.50
C ALA A 194 -7.89 15.10 -1.34
N ILE A 195 -6.58 14.87 -1.42
CA ILE A 195 -5.62 15.31 -0.39
C ILE A 195 -5.57 16.84 -0.32
N ALA A 196 -5.50 17.54 -1.45
CA ALA A 196 -5.49 19.00 -1.44
C ALA A 196 -6.77 19.56 -0.80
N ALA A 197 -7.94 19.00 -1.13
CA ALA A 197 -9.20 19.39 -0.51
C ALA A 197 -9.20 19.14 1.00
N HIS A 198 -8.72 17.98 1.44
CA HIS A 198 -8.61 17.63 2.86
C HIS A 198 -7.69 18.60 3.63
N LEU A 199 -6.53 18.93 3.06
CA LEU A 199 -5.57 19.87 3.66
C LEU A 199 -5.99 21.35 3.55
N GLY A 200 -7.14 21.65 2.93
CA GLY A 200 -7.54 23.02 2.63
C GLY A 200 -6.57 23.74 1.67
N ALA A 201 -5.79 22.97 0.92
CA ALA A 201 -4.81 23.44 -0.04
C ALA A 201 -5.44 23.62 -1.42
N ARG A 202 -4.82 24.47 -2.25
CA ARG A 202 -5.15 24.55 -3.68
C ARG A 202 -4.15 23.69 -4.45
N LEU A 203 -4.69 22.76 -5.23
CA LEU A 203 -3.91 22.00 -6.20
C LEU A 203 -3.68 22.87 -7.44
N GLU A 204 -2.43 23.15 -7.76
CA GLU A 204 -2.05 23.68 -9.07
C GLU A 204 -1.45 22.52 -9.87
N VAL A 205 -2.23 22.03 -10.84
CA VAL A 205 -1.73 21.07 -11.82
C VAL A 205 -0.86 21.85 -12.79
N LEU A 206 0.45 21.69 -12.66
CA LEU A 206 1.38 22.20 -13.67
C LEU A 206 1.40 21.16 -14.79
N GLU A 207 0.53 21.36 -15.79
CA GLU A 207 0.59 20.59 -17.03
C GLU A 207 1.91 20.91 -17.73
N GLY A 208 2.72 19.88 -17.96
CA GLY A 208 3.99 20.01 -18.65
C GLY A 208 4.26 18.74 -19.44
N ASP A 209 4.15 18.83 -20.76
CA ASP A 209 4.39 17.74 -21.72
C ASP A 209 5.87 17.34 -21.86
N THR A 210 6.73 17.64 -20.88
CA THR A 210 8.18 17.44 -21.08
C THR A 210 8.53 15.95 -20.94
N PRO A 211 8.95 15.27 -22.04
CA PRO A 211 9.42 13.90 -21.97
C PRO A 211 10.75 13.86 -21.20
N LEU A 212 10.94 12.82 -20.41
CA LEU A 212 12.08 12.65 -19.49
C LEU A 212 13.39 12.17 -20.15
N ASP A 213 13.70 12.55 -21.39
CA ASP A 213 14.86 11.94 -22.08
C ASP A 213 16.21 12.58 -21.69
N HIS A 214 16.27 13.72 -21.01
CA HIS A 214 17.53 14.27 -20.50
C HIS A 214 17.33 15.08 -19.21
N VAL A 215 17.44 14.43 -18.05
CA VAL A 215 17.92 15.10 -16.83
C VAL A 215 19.31 14.54 -16.57
N GLU A 216 20.30 15.18 -17.20
CA GLU A 216 21.70 15.01 -16.84
C GLU A 216 21.84 15.41 -15.37
N ALA A 217 22.32 14.50 -14.52
CA ALA A 217 22.62 14.82 -13.14
C ALA A 217 23.61 15.99 -13.14
N ALA A 218 23.27 17.09 -12.47
CA ALA A 218 24.23 18.14 -12.24
C ALA A 218 25.48 17.51 -11.60
N PRO A 219 26.69 17.73 -12.15
CA PRO A 219 27.90 17.18 -11.56
C PRO A 219 27.98 17.69 -10.12
N ALA A 220 28.15 16.75 -9.19
CA ALA A 220 28.43 17.07 -7.81
C ALA A 220 29.73 17.89 -7.77
N GLU A 221 29.64 19.15 -7.38
CA GLU A 221 30.82 19.91 -6.97
C GLU A 221 31.36 19.23 -5.71
N VAL A 222 32.46 18.50 -5.88
CA VAL A 222 33.25 17.94 -4.80
C VAL A 222 34.10 19.09 -4.25
N ASP A 223 33.73 19.60 -3.08
CA ASP A 223 34.54 20.55 -2.33
C ASP A 223 35.64 19.77 -1.58
N PRO A 224 36.94 19.96 -1.88
CA PRO A 224 38.01 19.26 -1.19
C PRO A 224 38.39 20.05 0.05
N ALA A 225 37.84 19.67 1.20
CA ALA A 225 38.34 20.14 2.49
C ALA A 225 38.71 18.96 3.38
N GLU A 226 40.02 18.78 3.49
CA GLU A 226 40.73 17.88 4.39
C GLU A 226 40.45 18.23 5.86
N GLY A 227 40.30 17.20 6.69
CA GLY A 227 40.27 17.31 8.14
C GLY A 227 40.44 15.93 8.76
N GLU A 228 41.65 15.62 9.21
CA GLU A 228 41.98 14.38 9.95
C GLU A 228 41.15 14.31 11.25
N PRO A 229 40.54 13.16 11.59
CA PRO A 229 39.93 12.97 12.89
C PRO A 229 40.97 12.59 13.95
N ALA A 230 40.96 13.34 15.05
CA ALA A 230 41.68 13.01 16.26
C ALA A 230 41.14 11.72 16.90
N GLU A 231 42.04 10.84 17.30
CA GLU A 231 41.76 9.66 18.12
C GLU A 231 41.21 10.09 19.49
N GLY A 232 40.00 9.63 19.82
CA GLY A 232 39.38 9.80 21.12
C GLY A 232 38.95 8.45 21.69
N ASP A 233 39.32 8.19 22.94
CA ASP A 233 39.05 6.96 23.69
C ASP A 233 37.56 6.62 23.82
N PRO A 234 37.17 5.32 23.79
CA PRO A 234 35.79 4.91 23.94
C PRO A 234 35.35 4.99 25.41
N ALA A 235 34.48 5.96 25.70
CA ALA A 235 33.71 5.99 26.95
C ALA A 235 32.53 5.01 26.86
N GLU A 236 32.45 4.20 27.91
CA GLU A 236 31.41 3.27 28.36
C GLU A 236 29.97 3.73 28.02
N ALA A 237 29.28 2.98 27.15
CA ALA A 237 27.89 3.23 26.79
C ALA A 237 26.95 2.65 27.84
N ALA A 238 26.17 3.53 28.46
CA ALA A 238 25.05 3.19 29.33
C ALA A 238 23.85 2.66 28.54
N ASP A 239 23.05 1.83 29.21
CA ASP A 239 21.83 1.15 28.76
C ASP A 239 20.94 1.97 27.81
N ALA A 240 20.87 1.53 26.55
CA ALA A 240 19.84 1.96 25.62
C ALA A 240 18.55 1.15 25.84
N PRO A 241 17.36 1.77 25.72
CA PRO A 241 16.09 1.08 25.86
C PRO A 241 15.91 0.02 24.75
N LEU A 242 15.46 -1.16 25.17
CA LEU A 242 15.26 -2.35 24.35
C LEU A 242 14.32 -2.08 23.15
N ASP A 243 14.77 -2.50 21.96
CA ASP A 243 14.01 -2.52 20.71
C ASP A 243 12.79 -3.47 20.84
N PRO A 244 11.55 -3.02 20.57
CA PRO A 244 10.36 -3.87 20.63
C PRO A 244 10.37 -5.05 19.62
N TYR A 245 11.34 -5.09 18.69
CA TYR A 245 11.52 -6.20 17.74
C TYR A 245 12.48 -7.31 18.23
N HIS A 246 13.07 -7.19 19.43
CA HIS A 246 13.77 -8.31 20.05
C HIS A 246 12.75 -9.25 20.72
N ARG A 247 12.24 -10.23 19.96
CA ARG A 247 11.59 -11.39 20.56
C ARG A 247 12.63 -12.17 21.38
N GLY A 248 12.29 -12.41 22.64
CA GLY A 248 12.89 -13.49 23.41
C GLY A 248 12.74 -14.83 22.68
N GLU A 249 13.64 -15.75 22.98
CA GLU A 249 13.69 -17.10 22.41
C GLU A 249 12.30 -17.76 22.39
N PRO A 250 11.96 -18.49 21.31
CA PRO A 250 10.73 -19.25 21.28
C PRO A 250 10.72 -20.28 22.42
N PRO A 251 9.59 -20.50 23.11
CA PRO A 251 9.50 -21.59 24.07
C PRO A 251 9.79 -22.92 23.38
N ALA A 252 10.51 -23.79 24.09
CA ALA A 252 10.80 -25.16 23.65
C ALA A 252 9.53 -25.89 23.19
N PRO A 253 9.63 -26.79 22.19
CA PRO A 253 8.48 -27.52 21.69
C PRO A 253 7.84 -28.34 22.82
N LEU A 254 6.54 -28.15 23.04
CA LEU A 254 5.74 -29.07 23.83
C LEU A 254 5.64 -30.38 23.04
N ALA A 255 6.16 -31.44 23.65
CA ALA A 255 5.98 -32.81 23.19
C ALA A 255 4.52 -33.25 23.41
N ASP A 256 4.03 -34.01 22.43
CA ASP A 256 2.94 -34.98 22.47
C ASP A 256 1.55 -34.50 22.95
N ALA A 257 0.71 -34.16 21.98
CA ALA A 257 -0.73 -34.37 22.07
C ALA A 257 -1.24 -35.02 20.78
N ASP A 258 -1.57 -36.29 20.92
CA ASP A 258 -2.24 -37.16 19.96
C ASP A 258 -3.62 -36.57 19.62
N LEU A 259 -3.75 -35.96 18.44
CA LEU A 259 -5.03 -35.50 17.90
C LEU A 259 -5.18 -36.04 16.49
N THR A 260 -5.82 -37.20 16.38
CA THR A 260 -6.33 -37.75 15.13
C THR A 260 -7.39 -36.82 14.56
N TRP A 261 -7.04 -36.08 13.51
CA TRP A 261 -8.00 -35.44 12.62
C TRP A 261 -8.54 -36.49 11.64
N GLY A 262 -9.85 -36.74 11.71
CA GLY A 262 -10.55 -37.55 10.71
C GLY A 262 -10.70 -36.78 9.40
N ASP A 263 -10.47 -37.49 8.29
CA ASP A 263 -10.69 -37.06 6.92
C ASP A 263 -12.11 -36.50 6.68
N PRO A 264 -12.26 -35.31 6.08
CA PRO A 264 -13.52 -34.87 5.48
C PRO A 264 -13.51 -34.93 3.94
N PHE A 265 -12.66 -35.75 3.32
CA PHE A 265 -12.69 -35.96 1.87
C PHE A 265 -13.26 -37.34 1.53
N GLY A 266 -14.54 -37.36 1.20
CA GLY A 266 -15.17 -38.49 0.53
C GLY A 266 -14.48 -38.77 -0.80
N THR A 267 -14.07 -40.02 -0.98
CA THR A 267 -13.66 -40.60 -2.26
C THR A 267 -14.82 -40.53 -3.26
N LEU A 268 -14.61 -39.78 -4.34
CA LEU A 268 -15.39 -39.89 -5.57
C LEU A 268 -14.59 -40.78 -6.51
N GLU A 269 -15.05 -42.02 -6.68
CA GLU A 269 -14.57 -42.92 -7.71
C GLU A 269 -14.93 -42.35 -9.09
N LEU A 270 -13.93 -42.15 -9.94
CA LEU A 270 -14.10 -41.87 -11.36
C LEU A 270 -13.52 -43.08 -12.11
N GLU A 271 -14.42 -43.81 -12.77
CA GLU A 271 -14.08 -44.93 -13.64
C GLU A 271 -13.34 -44.46 -14.90
N ASP A 272 -12.44 -45.34 -15.31
CA ASP A 272 -11.65 -45.44 -16.54
C ASP A 272 -12.23 -44.80 -17.81
N ALA A 273 -11.42 -43.99 -18.48
CA ALA A 273 -11.44 -43.87 -19.94
C ALA A 273 -10.07 -43.40 -20.48
N GLY A 274 -9.31 -44.37 -21.02
CA GLY A 274 -8.68 -44.27 -22.34
C GLY A 274 -7.51 -43.30 -22.54
N GLN A 275 -6.30 -43.87 -22.65
CA GLN A 275 -5.11 -43.26 -23.22
C GLN A 275 -5.30 -42.80 -24.68
N ALA A 276 -4.79 -41.62 -25.00
CA ALA A 276 -4.18 -41.32 -26.30
C ALA A 276 -3.09 -40.24 -26.13
N GLU A 277 -1.87 -40.58 -26.54
CA GLU A 277 -0.73 -39.66 -26.71
C GLU A 277 -0.98 -38.69 -27.87
N ALA A 278 -0.56 -37.42 -27.72
CA ALA A 278 0.02 -36.61 -28.80
C ALA A 278 0.63 -35.31 -28.25
N ASP A 279 1.95 -35.21 -28.45
CA ASP A 279 2.78 -34.07 -28.85
C ASP A 279 2.53 -32.63 -28.36
N ALA A 280 3.67 -32.05 -27.98
CA ALA A 280 3.89 -30.68 -27.56
C ALA A 280 3.60 -29.62 -28.66
N ALA A 281 2.90 -28.55 -28.26
CA ALA A 281 3.08 -27.21 -28.79
C ALA A 281 2.59 -26.17 -27.77
N ALA A 282 3.43 -25.19 -27.44
CA ALA A 282 3.09 -24.06 -26.58
C ALA A 282 2.09 -23.11 -27.26
N PRO A 283 1.11 -22.53 -26.56
CA PRO A 283 0.25 -21.51 -27.16
C PRO A 283 0.83 -20.10 -26.98
N ALA A 284 0.98 -19.42 -28.11
CA ALA A 284 1.08 -17.99 -28.24
C ALA A 284 -0.31 -17.33 -28.08
N GLY A 285 -0.35 -16.16 -27.44
CA GLY A 285 -1.33 -15.10 -27.71
C GLY A 285 -2.74 -15.26 -27.12
N CYS A 286 -3.09 -14.37 -26.18
CA CYS A 286 -4.50 -14.09 -25.86
C CYS A 286 -5.17 -13.41 -27.06
N GLY A 287 -5.90 -14.19 -27.87
CA GLY A 287 -6.84 -13.69 -28.87
C GLY A 287 -8.11 -13.18 -28.19
N ALA A 288 -8.54 -11.97 -28.58
CA ALA A 288 -9.82 -11.40 -28.20
C ALA A 288 -10.96 -12.21 -28.82
N ALA A 289 -11.84 -12.78 -27.99
CA ALA A 289 -13.11 -13.31 -28.43
C ALA A 289 -14.10 -12.14 -28.64
N GLN A 290 -14.60 -11.98 -29.86
CA GLN A 290 -15.76 -11.15 -30.14
C GLN A 290 -17.00 -11.83 -29.55
N VAL A 291 -17.68 -11.13 -28.66
CA VAL A 291 -19.03 -11.46 -28.19
C VAL A 291 -19.99 -10.56 -28.95
N ASP A 292 -20.95 -11.15 -29.66
CA ASP A 292 -22.03 -10.41 -30.33
C ASP A 292 -22.99 -9.81 -29.29
N GLU A 293 -23.11 -8.48 -29.25
CA GLU A 293 -24.06 -7.77 -28.41
C GLU A 293 -25.50 -7.82 -29.00
N PRO A 294 -26.54 -8.08 -28.19
CA PRO A 294 -27.92 -7.87 -28.62
C PRO A 294 -28.28 -6.37 -28.66
N ALA A 295 -29.11 -6.01 -29.64
CA ALA A 295 -29.51 -4.64 -29.95
C ALA A 295 -30.15 -3.87 -28.77
N PRO A 296 -29.89 -2.56 -28.61
CA PRO A 296 -30.38 -1.79 -27.47
C PRO A 296 -31.85 -1.36 -27.61
N LEU A 297 -32.62 -1.60 -26.56
CA LEU A 297 -33.92 -0.95 -26.32
C LEU A 297 -33.70 0.53 -25.93
N ARG A 298 -34.28 1.44 -26.73
CA ARG A 298 -34.25 2.89 -26.49
C ARG A 298 -35.11 3.28 -25.28
N ARG A 299 -34.51 3.98 -24.31
CA ARG A 299 -35.19 4.93 -23.42
C ARG A 299 -34.40 6.24 -23.33
N PRO A 300 -35.06 7.41 -23.22
CA PRO A 300 -34.39 8.69 -23.16
C PRO A 300 -34.04 9.04 -21.71
N GLY A 301 -32.76 9.27 -21.42
CA GLY A 301 -32.29 9.72 -20.12
C GLY A 301 -30.77 9.74 -20.05
N ARG A 302 -30.20 10.95 -20.18
CA ARG A 302 -28.80 11.36 -19.97
C ARG A 302 -27.81 10.26 -19.56
N SER A 303 -27.01 9.78 -20.52
CA SER A 303 -25.81 8.98 -20.25
C SER A 303 -24.57 9.87 -20.31
N TRP A 304 -23.81 9.94 -19.23
CA TRP A 304 -22.40 10.32 -19.28
C TRP A 304 -21.62 9.16 -19.90
N ARG A 305 -21.17 9.31 -21.14
CA ARG A 305 -20.19 8.39 -21.74
C ARG A 305 -18.81 8.93 -21.43
N HIS A 306 -18.06 8.21 -20.59
CA HIS A 306 -16.61 8.33 -20.59
C HIS A 306 -16.09 7.65 -21.87
N GLN A 307 -15.70 8.48 -22.82
CA GLN A 307 -14.91 8.06 -23.96
C GLN A 307 -13.49 7.87 -23.42
N ALA A 308 -13.11 6.61 -23.18
CA ALA A 308 -11.80 6.27 -22.65
C ALA A 308 -10.70 6.68 -23.64
N ASP A 309 -9.71 7.40 -23.11
CA ASP A 309 -8.44 7.77 -23.74
C ASP A 309 -7.72 6.52 -24.27
N ARG A 310 -7.93 6.20 -25.55
CA ARG A 310 -7.20 5.16 -26.28
C ARG A 310 -5.93 5.72 -26.97
N ALA A 311 -5.62 7.00 -26.79
CA ALA A 311 -4.59 7.70 -27.56
C ALA A 311 -3.19 7.72 -26.91
N ASP A 312 -3.06 7.49 -25.61
CA ASP A 312 -1.80 7.76 -24.88
C ASP A 312 -0.75 6.63 -24.93
N ARG A 313 -0.95 5.56 -25.71
CA ARG A 313 -0.08 4.37 -25.68
C ARG A 313 0.88 4.21 -26.86
N ALA A 314 0.92 5.14 -27.82
CA ALA A 314 1.65 4.88 -29.07
C ALA A 314 3.16 5.15 -29.01
N ASP A 315 3.67 5.96 -28.08
CA ASP A 315 5.00 6.57 -28.24
C ASP A 315 5.95 6.41 -27.04
N GLY A 316 5.62 5.60 -26.03
CA GLY A 316 6.57 5.18 -24.99
C GLY A 316 7.19 6.31 -24.16
N ARG A 317 6.66 7.54 -24.26
CA ARG A 317 7.17 8.71 -23.56
C ARG A 317 6.64 8.74 -22.13
N HIS A 318 7.54 8.67 -21.16
CA HIS A 318 7.22 8.89 -19.76
C HIS A 318 6.91 10.38 -19.54
N VAL A 319 5.63 10.70 -19.33
CA VAL A 319 5.22 12.05 -18.92
C VAL A 319 5.44 12.20 -17.41
N ARG A 320 6.29 13.14 -17.00
CA ARG A 320 6.46 13.47 -15.58
C ARG A 320 5.53 14.61 -15.19
N TRP A 321 4.57 14.31 -14.33
CA TRP A 321 3.72 15.33 -13.72
C TRP A 321 4.47 15.98 -12.56
N ARG A 322 4.50 17.32 -12.51
CA ARG A 322 4.83 18.05 -11.29
C ARG A 322 3.55 18.62 -10.72
N VAL A 323 3.25 18.25 -9.49
CA VAL A 323 2.15 18.84 -8.74
C VAL A 323 2.73 19.92 -7.85
N ARG A 324 2.27 21.16 -7.98
CA ARG A 324 2.53 22.20 -6.98
C ARG A 324 1.32 22.29 -6.08
N VAL A 325 1.51 21.98 -4.80
CA VAL A 325 0.49 22.18 -3.78
C VAL A 325 0.77 23.53 -3.12
N THR A 326 -0.14 24.48 -3.31
CA THR A 326 -0.04 25.79 -2.66
C THR A 326 -1.07 25.84 -1.54
N VAL A 327 -0.61 25.85 -0.29
CA VAL A 327 -1.49 26.01 0.86
C VAL A 327 -1.65 27.51 1.13
N GLN A 328 -2.81 28.05 0.75
CA GLN A 328 -3.20 29.35 1.23
C GLN A 328 -3.72 29.16 2.65
N ALA A 329 -2.93 29.56 3.65
CA ALA A 329 -3.42 29.63 5.01
C ALA A 329 -4.62 30.58 5.04
N ARG A 330 -5.84 30.03 5.02
CA ARG A 330 -7.03 30.81 5.34
C ARG A 330 -6.87 31.21 6.79
N ARG A 331 -6.70 32.50 7.07
CA ARG A 331 -6.94 33.02 8.41
C ARG A 331 -8.36 32.58 8.75
N ARG A 332 -8.49 31.65 9.70
CA ARG A 332 -9.77 31.40 10.35
C ARG A 332 -10.03 32.67 11.16
N ASP A 333 -10.77 33.60 10.58
CA ASP A 333 -11.35 34.68 11.36
C ASP A 333 -12.19 34.01 12.46
N ALA A 334 -11.83 34.29 13.71
CA ALA A 334 -12.45 33.68 14.87
C ALA A 334 -13.95 34.01 14.88
N TRP A 335 -14.77 32.96 14.93
CA TRP A 335 -16.19 33.04 15.25
C TRP A 335 -16.39 32.78 16.73
#